data_AF-A0A2H9RA69-F1
#
_entry.id   AF-A0A2H9RA69-F1
#
_cell.length_a   1.000
_cell.length_b   1.000
_cell.length_c   1.000
_cell.angle_alpha   90.00
_cell.angle_beta   90.00
_cell.angle_gamma   90.00
#
_symmetry.space_group_name_H-M   'P 1'
#
loop_
_entity.id
_entity.type
_entity.pdbx_description
1 polymer ?
#
loop_
_entity_poly.entity_id
_entity_poly.type
_entity_poly.pdbx_seq_one_letter_code
_entity_poly.pdbx_strand_id
1 'polypeptide(L)'
;MLTIDCRDVESIKGELVVYVSDQVAAIPTLKNHAFMLSSLDDEIIDKGVVITAIKEFLGSIGEGHNFAVISNNNVISIKSIYGKTLERDSLPQSDMFSCTHCGFLTRYEVELQNHMKIHYL
;
A
#
# COMPACT_ATOMS: atom_id res chain seq x y z
N MET A 1 2.43 10.41 -18.90
CA MET A 1 1.70 9.95 -17.69
C MET A 1 1.16 8.54 -17.89
N LEU A 2 1.34 7.68 -16.88
CA LEU A 2 0.92 6.28 -16.88
C LEU A 2 0.02 6.04 -15.67
N THR A 3 -1.09 5.33 -15.82
CA THR A 3 -2.04 5.03 -14.73
C THR A 3 -1.93 3.57 -14.34
N ILE A 4 -1.91 3.28 -13.04
CA ILE A 4 -1.91 1.93 -12.50
C ILE A 4 -3.23 1.74 -11.72
N ASP A 5 -4.07 0.80 -12.17
CA ASP A 5 -5.32 0.40 -11.53
C ASP A 5 -5.03 -0.71 -10.50
N CYS A 6 -5.40 -0.42 -9.25
CA CYS A 6 -5.08 -1.21 -8.06
C CYS A 6 -6.34 -1.78 -7.38
N ARG A 7 -7.49 -1.87 -8.05
CA ARG A 7 -8.76 -2.29 -7.43
C ARG A 7 -8.67 -3.63 -6.71
N ASP A 8 -7.97 -4.59 -7.31
CA ASP A 8 -7.83 -5.95 -6.78
C ASP A 8 -6.70 -6.07 -5.73
N VAL A 9 -5.88 -5.02 -5.57
CA VAL A 9 -4.68 -4.96 -4.71
C VAL A 9 -4.65 -3.70 -3.85
N GLU A 10 -5.83 -3.18 -3.47
CA GLU A 10 -5.93 -1.89 -2.77
C GLU A 10 -5.17 -1.87 -1.45
N SER A 11 -5.18 -2.99 -0.72
CA SER A 11 -4.50 -3.15 0.57
C SER A 11 -2.99 -2.95 0.50
N ILE A 12 -2.37 -3.14 -0.67
CA ILE A 12 -0.92 -2.93 -0.88
C ILE A 12 -0.61 -1.70 -1.73
N LYS A 13 -1.62 -0.88 -2.07
CA LYS A 13 -1.45 0.29 -2.94
C LYS A 13 -0.37 1.24 -2.42
N GLY A 14 -0.31 1.46 -1.11
CA GLY A 14 0.69 2.37 -0.51
C GLY A 14 2.13 1.93 -0.78
N GLU A 15 2.46 0.69 -0.45
CA GLU A 15 3.81 0.14 -0.67
C GLU A 15 4.13 -0.01 -2.16
N LEU A 16 3.16 -0.45 -2.96
CA LEU A 16 3.31 -0.60 -4.40
C LEU A 16 3.66 0.75 -5.04
N VAL A 17 3.00 1.84 -4.63
CA VAL A 17 3.29 3.19 -5.11
C VAL A 17 4.73 3.57 -4.80
N VAL A 18 5.17 3.40 -3.55
CA VAL A 18 6.53 3.75 -3.13
C VAL A 18 7.56 2.96 -3.94
N TYR A 19 7.39 1.64 -4.00
CA TYR A 19 8.32 0.75 -4.69
C TYR A 19 8.43 1.05 -6.19
N VAL A 20 7.29 1.16 -6.89
CA VAL A 20 7.29 1.38 -8.34
C VAL A 20 7.82 2.77 -8.67
N SER A 21 7.51 3.78 -7.86
CA SER A 21 7.98 5.16 -8.10
C SER A 21 9.50 5.28 -7.97
N ASP A 22 10.08 4.59 -6.99
CA ASP A 22 11.53 4.53 -6.78
C ASP A 22 12.22 3.84 -7.98
N GLN A 23 11.70 2.68 -8.39
CA GLN A 23 12.28 1.89 -9.49
C GLN A 23 12.25 2.61 -10.84
N VAL A 24 11.23 3.44 -11.10
CA VAL A 24 11.06 4.13 -12.39
C VAL A 24 11.38 5.62 -12.34
N ALA A 25 11.95 6.10 -11.23
CA ALA A 25 12.28 7.50 -10.99
C ALA A 25 11.16 8.48 -11.39
N ALA A 26 9.91 8.11 -11.07
CA ALA A 26 8.73 8.88 -11.47
C ALA A 26 7.98 9.41 -10.26
N ILE A 27 7.32 10.55 -10.43
CA ILE A 27 6.52 11.19 -9.38
C ILE A 27 5.13 10.54 -9.35
N PRO A 28 4.74 9.91 -8.22
CA PRO A 28 3.41 9.34 -8.09
C PRO A 28 2.37 10.39 -7.74
N THR A 29 1.17 10.22 -8.28
CA THR A 29 -0.04 10.90 -7.85
C THR A 29 -1.09 9.88 -7.45
N LEU A 30 -1.48 9.89 -6.17
CA LEU A 30 -2.47 8.96 -5.64
C LEU A 30 -3.88 9.35 -6.11
N LYS A 31 -4.67 8.33 -6.47
CA LYS A 31 -6.10 8.43 -6.78
C LYS A 31 -6.87 7.32 -6.05
N ASN A 32 -8.20 7.40 -6.13
CA ASN A 32 -9.04 6.34 -5.61
C ASN A 32 -8.84 5.05 -6.45
N HIS A 33 -8.57 3.93 -5.80
CA HIS A 33 -8.25 2.63 -6.41
C HIS A 33 -7.12 2.61 -7.47
N ALA A 34 -6.34 3.69 -7.61
CA ALA A 34 -5.32 3.80 -8.64
C ALA A 34 -4.23 4.81 -8.26
N PHE A 35 -3.11 4.81 -8.97
CA PHE A 35 -2.14 5.90 -8.92
C PHE A 35 -1.61 6.20 -10.32
N MET A 36 -1.08 7.40 -10.51
CA MET A 36 -0.48 7.81 -11.78
C MET A 36 1.01 8.08 -11.57
N LEU A 37 1.82 7.74 -12.57
CA LEU A 37 3.23 8.05 -12.64
C LEU A 37 3.46 9.12 -13.71
N SER A 38 4.19 10.16 -13.33
CA SER A 38 4.61 11.25 -14.21
C SER A 38 6.13 11.38 -14.16
N SER A 39 6.77 11.53 -15.33
CA SER A 39 8.19 11.87 -15.39
C SER A 39 8.38 13.35 -15.06
N LEU A 40 9.55 13.71 -14.53
CA LEU A 40 9.94 15.10 -14.28
C LEU A 40 10.28 15.86 -15.57
N ASP A 41 10.87 15.17 -16.53
CA ASP A 41 11.42 15.75 -17.76
C ASP A 41 10.51 15.52 -18.99
N ASP A 42 9.20 15.28 -18.77
CA ASP A 42 8.23 14.89 -19.81
C ASP A 42 8.62 13.64 -20.63
N GLU A 43 9.61 12.87 -20.15
CA GLU A 43 10.04 11.64 -20.80
C GLU A 43 8.97 10.54 -20.76
N ILE A 44 8.99 9.69 -21.80
CA ILE A 44 8.08 8.56 -21.90
C ILE A 44 8.54 7.49 -20.90
N ILE A 45 7.74 7.28 -19.85
CA ILE A 45 7.95 6.20 -18.89
C ILE A 45 7.87 4.85 -19.61
N ASP A 46 8.94 4.06 -19.52
CA ASP A 46 8.99 2.73 -20.11
C ASP A 46 8.02 1.78 -19.38
N LYS A 47 6.99 1.33 -20.12
CA LYS A 47 5.95 0.44 -19.58
C LYS A 47 6.51 -0.92 -19.19
N GLY A 48 7.53 -1.42 -19.90
CA GLY A 48 8.18 -2.69 -19.61
C GLY A 48 8.87 -2.66 -18.25
N VAL A 49 9.54 -1.55 -17.92
CA VAL A 49 10.17 -1.36 -16.60
C VAL A 49 9.11 -1.31 -15.51
N VAL A 50 8.01 -0.56 -15.70
CA VAL A 50 6.91 -0.50 -14.72
C VAL A 50 6.27 -1.87 -14.51
N ILE A 51 6.00 -2.62 -15.58
CA ILE A 51 5.42 -3.97 -15.49
C ILE A 51 6.37 -4.91 -14.73
N THR A 52 7.67 -4.82 -15.01
CA THR A 52 8.70 -5.63 -14.34
C THR A 52 8.73 -5.32 -12.85
N ALA A 53 8.79 -4.03 -12.48
CA ALA A 53 8.77 -3.60 -11.09
C ALA A 53 7.52 -4.08 -10.34
N ILE A 54 6.32 -3.99 -10.96
CA ILE A 54 5.09 -4.49 -10.34
C ILE A 54 5.17 -6.02 -10.14
N LYS A 55 5.66 -6.77 -11.12
CA LYS A 55 5.82 -8.24 -11.02
C LYS A 55 6.82 -8.64 -9.94
N GLU A 56 7.95 -7.93 -9.85
CA GLU A 56 8.96 -8.16 -8.81
C GLU A 56 8.42 -7.87 -7.42
N PHE A 57 7.66 -6.78 -7.26
CA PHE A 57 6.98 -6.47 -6.00
C PHE A 57 6.01 -7.58 -5.60
N LEU A 58 5.12 -7.99 -6.51
CA LEU A 58 4.17 -9.07 -6.27
C LEU A 58 4.87 -10.40 -5.95
N GLY A 59 5.97 -10.71 -6.65
CA GLY A 59 6.80 -11.88 -6.34
C GLY A 59 7.43 -11.83 -4.96
N SER A 60 7.89 -10.65 -4.53
CA SER A 60 8.53 -10.44 -3.23
C SER A 60 7.59 -10.62 -2.05
N ILE A 61 6.29 -10.38 -2.24
CA ILE A 61 5.25 -10.61 -1.22
C ILE A 61 4.58 -11.99 -1.36
N GLY A 62 5.06 -12.86 -2.25
CA GLY A 62 4.53 -14.21 -2.47
C GLY A 62 3.26 -14.28 -3.35
N GLU A 63 2.83 -13.16 -3.93
CA GLU A 63 1.57 -13.03 -4.67
C GLU A 63 1.76 -13.03 -6.20
N GLY A 64 2.97 -13.31 -6.69
CA GLY A 64 3.31 -13.29 -8.12
C GLY A 64 2.51 -14.24 -9.01
N HIS A 65 1.91 -15.31 -8.44
CA HIS A 65 1.05 -16.26 -9.17
C HIS A 65 -0.45 -15.99 -9.00
N ASN A 66 -0.84 -15.08 -8.10
CA ASN A 66 -2.23 -14.77 -7.80
C ASN A 66 -2.75 -13.58 -8.62
N PHE A 67 -1.86 -12.72 -9.11
CA PHE A 67 -2.20 -11.50 -9.83
C PHE A 67 -1.56 -11.44 -11.22
N ALA A 68 -2.33 -11.00 -12.20
CA ALA A 68 -1.88 -10.70 -13.54
C ALA A 68 -1.72 -9.18 -13.72
N VAL A 69 -0.59 -8.78 -14.32
CA VAL A 69 -0.32 -7.39 -14.69
C VAL A 69 -0.61 -7.22 -16.18
N ILE A 70 -1.65 -6.46 -16.50
CA ILE A 70 -2.16 -6.27 -17.87
C ILE A 70 -1.93 -4.81 -18.27
N SER A 71 -1.30 -4.58 -19.42
CA SER A 71 -1.08 -3.23 -19.95
C SER A 71 -2.02 -2.96 -21.12
N ASN A 72 -2.80 -1.89 -21.03
CA ASN A 72 -3.69 -1.41 -22.09
C ASN A 72 -3.53 0.10 -22.28
N ASN A 73 -2.97 0.51 -23.43
CA ASN A 73 -2.56 1.89 -23.70
C ASN A 73 -1.75 2.50 -22.54
N ASN A 74 -2.27 3.50 -21.84
CA ASN A 74 -1.62 4.20 -20.73
C ASN A 74 -2.15 3.75 -19.36
N VAL A 75 -2.84 2.62 -19.31
CA VAL A 75 -3.36 2.03 -18.08
C VAL A 75 -2.76 0.64 -17.89
N ILE A 76 -2.14 0.41 -16.74
CA ILE A 76 -1.70 -0.90 -16.27
C ILE A 76 -2.68 -1.35 -15.20
N SER A 77 -3.33 -2.49 -15.38
CA SER A 77 -4.27 -3.05 -14.41
C SER A 77 -3.68 -4.29 -13.74
N ILE A 78 -3.82 -4.36 -12.43
CA ILE A 78 -3.46 -5.54 -11.65
C ILE A 78 -4.75 -6.27 -11.32
N LYS A 79 -4.92 -7.48 -11.88
CA LYS A 79 -6.13 -8.29 -11.74
C LYS A 79 -5.85 -9.59 -11.01
N SER A 80 -6.75 -9.97 -10.10
CA SER A 80 -6.69 -11.28 -9.46
C SER A 80 -7.03 -12.38 -10.47
N ILE A 81 -6.22 -13.44 -10.52
CA ILE A 81 -6.41 -14.59 -11.40
C ILE A 81 -7.52 -15.50 -10.84
N TYR A 82 -7.63 -15.60 -9.52
CA TYR A 82 -8.57 -16.50 -8.83
C TYR A 82 -9.77 -15.77 -8.19
N GLY A 83 -9.94 -14.48 -8.47
CA GLY A 83 -11.02 -13.67 -7.88
C GLY A 83 -10.85 -13.37 -6.39
N LYS A 84 -9.67 -13.66 -5.81
CA LYS A 84 -9.32 -13.30 -4.44
C LYS A 84 -8.75 -11.88 -4.41
N THR A 85 -9.38 -10.97 -3.67
CA THR A 85 -8.81 -9.66 -3.36
C THR A 85 -7.67 -9.82 -2.36
N LEU A 86 -6.60 -9.03 -2.53
CA LEU A 86 -5.48 -9.08 -1.59
C LEU A 86 -5.90 -8.41 -0.28
N GLU A 87 -6.34 -9.21 0.68
CA GLU A 87 -6.51 -8.82 2.07
C GLU A 87 -5.17 -9.05 2.76
N ARG A 88 -4.42 -7.98 3.02
CA ARG A 88 -3.41 -8.06 4.07
C ARG A 88 -4.17 -8.00 5.38
N ASP A 89 -4.01 -9.03 6.22
CA ASP A 89 -4.23 -8.87 7.65
C ASP A 89 -3.56 -7.56 8.06
N SER A 90 -4.37 -6.60 8.51
CA SER A 90 -3.89 -5.38 9.14
C SER A 90 -2.73 -5.79 10.04
N LEU A 91 -1.54 -5.20 9.83
CA LEU A 91 -0.45 -5.31 10.81
C LEU A 91 -1.11 -5.20 12.18
N PRO A 92 -0.93 -6.17 13.10
CA PRO A 92 -1.64 -6.18 14.37
C PRO A 92 -1.49 -4.79 14.95
N GLN A 93 -2.62 -4.08 14.99
CA GLN A 93 -2.74 -2.74 15.53
C GLN A 93 -1.95 -2.80 16.83
N SER A 94 -0.84 -2.06 16.90
CA SER A 94 0.19 -2.25 17.93
C SER A 94 -0.50 -2.54 19.25
N ASP A 95 -0.22 -3.71 19.86
CA ASP A 95 -0.78 -4.20 21.13
C ASP A 95 -0.48 -3.24 22.30
N MET A 96 -0.81 -1.97 22.17
CA MET A 96 -0.46 -0.87 23.02
C MET A 96 -1.66 0.08 23.06
N PHE A 97 -2.31 0.08 24.22
CA PHE A 97 -3.31 1.04 24.61
C PHE A 97 -2.63 2.36 25.01
N SER A 98 -3.13 3.48 24.48
CA SER A 98 -2.64 4.83 24.79
C SER A 98 -3.64 5.60 25.64
N CYS A 99 -3.17 6.36 26.62
CA CYS A 99 -4.01 7.30 27.35
C CYS A 99 -4.38 8.52 26.49
N THR A 100 -5.61 9.01 26.64
CA THR A 100 -6.11 10.19 25.92
C THR A 100 -5.74 11.51 26.62
N HIS A 101 -5.34 11.45 27.89
CA HIS A 101 -5.01 12.63 28.71
C HIS A 101 -3.51 12.90 28.79
N CYS A 102 -2.68 11.87 28.58
CA CYS A 102 -1.23 12.01 28.58
C CYS A 102 -0.58 10.95 27.67
N GLY A 103 0.74 11.04 27.46
CA GLY A 103 1.50 10.10 26.62
C GLY A 103 1.74 8.71 27.21
N PHE A 104 0.90 8.24 28.14
CA PHE A 104 1.04 6.91 28.73
C PHE A 104 0.66 5.81 27.73
N LEU A 105 1.48 4.77 27.64
CA LEU A 105 1.32 3.63 26.74
C LEU A 105 1.49 2.34 27.53
N THR A 106 0.59 1.37 27.32
CA THR A 106 0.67 0.05 27.96
C THR A 106 0.13 -1.04 27.05
N ARG A 107 0.62 -2.27 27.20
CA ARG A 107 0.10 -3.44 26.50
C ARG A 107 -1.15 -4.06 27.13
N TYR A 108 -1.52 -3.61 28.34
CA TYR A 108 -2.60 -4.21 29.12
C TYR A 108 -3.74 -3.21 29.35
N GLU A 109 -4.95 -3.57 28.94
CA GLU A 109 -6.15 -2.72 29.12
C GLU A 109 -6.38 -2.36 30.60
N VAL A 110 -6.16 -3.31 31.52
CA VAL A 110 -6.31 -3.09 32.97
C VAL A 110 -5.40 -1.99 33.50
N GLU A 111 -4.20 -1.85 32.94
CA GLU A 111 -3.26 -0.79 33.33
C GLU A 111 -3.71 0.57 32.78
N LEU A 112 -4.24 0.62 31.56
CA LEU A 112 -4.83 1.85 31.01
C LEU A 112 -6.04 2.28 31.87
N GLN A 113 -6.92 1.35 32.24
CA GLN A 113 -8.10 1.64 33.07
C GLN A 113 -7.72 2.18 34.46
N ASN A 114 -6.70 1.61 35.10
CA ASN A 114 -6.20 2.13 36.37
C ASN A 114 -5.51 3.49 36.19
N HIS A 115 -4.73 3.66 35.14
CA HIS A 115 -4.10 4.94 34.81
C HIS A 115 -5.15 6.05 34.59
N MET A 116 -6.24 5.75 33.87
CA MET A 116 -7.30 6.73 33.61
C MET A 116 -7.95 7.24 34.90
N LYS A 117 -8.08 6.42 35.95
CA LYS A 117 -8.64 6.85 37.24
C LYS A 117 -7.82 7.96 37.90
N ILE A 118 -6.51 8.03 37.65
CA ILE A 118 -5.62 9.07 38.20
C ILE A 118 -6.01 10.46 37.68
N HIS A 119 -6.52 10.55 36.45
CA HIS A 119 -6.94 11.83 35.86
C HIS A 119 -8.28 12.34 36.37
N TYR A 120 -9.07 11.48 37.04
CA TYR A 120 -10.40 11.80 37.54
C TYR A 120 -10.48 11.77 39.08
N LEU A 121 -9.32 11.74 39.75
CA LEU A 121 -9.15 11.97 41.19
C LEU A 121 -8.78 13.43 41.45
#